data_AF-A0A1B7NFX4-F1
#
_entry.id   AF-A0A1B7NFX4-F1
#
_cell.length_a   1.000
_cell.length_b   1.000
_cell.length_c   1.000
_cell.angle_alpha   90.00
_cell.angle_beta   90.00
_cell.angle_gamma   90.00
#
_symmetry.space_group_name_H-M   'P 1'
#
loop_
_entity.id
_entity.type
_entity.pdbx_description
1 polymer ?
#
loop_
_entity_poly.entity_id
_entity_poly.type
_entity_poly.pdbx_seq_one_letter_code
_entity_poly.pdbx_strand_id
1 'polypeptide(L)'
;MNNLADIAPNPEMLMFGDEAAKNDCTLARSMGYSPRGTRCVQSGCFIRGTRWSILPIPILDGIVIHDIVHGLVTNQRFLQFLWELVVSQTVSVCDA
;
A
#
# COMPACT_ATOMS: atom_id res chain seq x y z
N MET A 1 13.19 20.77 -14.37
CA MET A 1 13.06 19.44 -14.99
C MET A 1 13.87 18.50 -14.11
N ASN A 2 13.28 17.42 -13.60
CA ASN A 2 13.95 16.59 -12.60
C ASN A 2 15.02 15.74 -13.32
N ASN A 3 16.30 15.89 -12.94
CA ASN A 3 17.45 15.15 -13.49
C ASN A 3 17.50 13.67 -13.06
N LEU A 4 16.34 13.05 -12.88
CA LEU A 4 16.21 11.69 -12.38
C LEU A 4 16.75 10.68 -13.41
N ALA A 5 16.63 11.00 -14.70
CA ALA A 5 17.21 10.24 -15.79
C ALA A 5 18.76 10.29 -15.81
N ASP A 6 19.37 11.34 -15.24
CA ASP A 6 20.84 11.43 -15.14
C ASP A 6 21.37 10.53 -14.01
N ILE A 7 20.57 10.31 -12.96
CA ILE A 7 20.92 9.50 -11.78
C ILE A 7 20.56 8.02 -12.01
N ALA A 8 19.41 7.76 -12.63
CA ALA A 8 18.90 6.43 -12.94
C ALA A 8 18.51 6.37 -14.43
N PRO A 9 19.50 6.13 -15.33
CA PRO A 9 19.25 6.11 -16.77
C PRO A 9 18.48 4.87 -17.24
N ASN A 10 18.53 3.76 -16.49
CA ASN A 10 17.72 2.57 -16.72
C ASN A 10 16.54 2.56 -15.73
N PRO A 11 15.27 2.47 -16.18
CA PRO A 11 14.12 2.42 -15.29
C PRO A 11 14.10 1.18 -14.38
N GLU A 12 14.81 0.10 -14.70
CA GLU A 12 14.98 -1.07 -13.82
C GLU A 12 15.78 -0.76 -12.54
N MET A 13 16.51 0.36 -12.50
CA MET A 13 17.22 0.83 -11.31
C MET A 13 16.29 1.49 -10.28
N LEU A 14 15.01 1.71 -10.63
CA LEU A 14 14.05 2.39 -9.79
C LEU A 14 13.26 1.39 -8.94
N MET A 15 13.20 1.68 -7.65
CA MET A 15 12.25 1.07 -6.71
C MET A 15 11.26 2.15 -6.30
N PHE A 16 9.97 1.84 -6.38
CA PHE A 16 8.91 2.73 -5.94
C PHE A 16 8.42 2.30 -4.58
N GLY A 17 8.03 3.24 -3.73
CA GLY A 17 7.41 2.95 -2.44
C GLY A 17 6.09 3.72 -2.34
N ASP A 18 5.07 3.05 -1.81
CA ASP A 18 3.76 3.66 -1.57
C ASP A 18 3.13 3.12 -0.28
N GLU A 19 2.01 3.70 0.16
CA GLU A 19 1.16 3.17 1.22
C GLU A 19 -0.23 2.87 0.65
N ALA A 20 -0.69 1.63 0.79
CA ALA A 20 -2.09 1.29 0.57
C ALA A 20 -2.74 0.81 1.86
N ALA A 21 -4.00 1.17 2.10
CA ALA A 21 -4.73 0.73 3.27
C ALA A 21 -6.13 0.24 2.93
N LYS A 22 -6.54 -0.82 3.63
CA LYS A 22 -7.87 -1.42 3.53
C LYS A 22 -8.46 -1.54 4.92
N ASN A 23 -9.67 -1.04 5.09
CA ASN A 23 -10.48 -1.36 6.25
C ASN A 23 -11.57 -2.38 5.88
N ASP A 24 -12.13 -3.08 6.85
CA ASP A 24 -13.18 -4.08 6.57
C ASP A 24 -14.47 -3.47 6.03
N CYS A 25 -14.65 -2.15 6.22
CA CYS A 25 -15.74 -1.40 5.64
C CYS A 25 -15.46 -0.92 4.20
N THR A 26 -14.25 -1.13 3.65
CA THR A 26 -13.84 -0.55 2.36
C THR A 26 -14.64 -1.16 1.21
N LEU A 27 -15.04 -2.42 1.36
CA LEU A 27 -15.87 -3.13 0.39
C LEU A 27 -17.37 -2.87 0.60
N ALA A 28 -17.76 -2.24 1.71
CA ALA A 28 -19.15 -1.94 1.98
C ALA A 28 -19.61 -0.75 1.13
N ARG A 29 -20.75 -0.90 0.44
CA ARG A 29 -21.39 0.24 -0.22
C ARG A 29 -21.94 1.17 0.85
N SER A 30 -21.53 2.43 0.80
CA SER A 30 -22.07 3.50 1.66
C SER A 30 -23.50 3.88 1.30
N MET A 31 -23.92 3.61 0.06
CA MET A 31 -25.25 3.92 -0.47
C MET A 31 -25.82 2.72 -1.23
N GLY A 32 -27.10 2.42 -0.95
CA GLY A 32 -27.89 1.45 -1.71
C GLY A 32 -28.68 2.11 -2.84
N TYR A 33 -29.39 1.28 -3.62
CA TYR A 33 -30.25 1.74 -4.72
C TYR A 33 -31.68 1.31 -4.45
N SER A 34 -32.62 2.21 -4.71
CA SER A 34 -34.05 1.90 -4.77
C SER A 34 -34.73 2.61 -5.95
N PRO A 35 -35.84 2.07 -6.45
CA PRO A 35 -36.73 2.78 -7.35
C PRO A 35 -37.19 4.14 -6.78
N ARG A 36 -37.52 5.07 -7.67
CA ARG A 36 -38.00 6.40 -7.26
C ARG A 36 -39.33 6.25 -6.50
N GLY A 37 -39.42 6.86 -5.32
CA GLY A 37 -40.61 6.79 -4.46
C GLY A 37 -40.61 5.63 -3.46
N THR A 38 -39.58 4.77 -3.44
CA THR A 38 -39.46 3.70 -2.45
C THR A 38 -38.22 3.88 -1.58
N ARG A 39 -38.33 3.48 -0.31
CA ARG A 39 -37.21 3.56 0.65
C ARG A 39 -36.16 2.50 0.30
N CYS A 40 -34.91 2.91 0.17
CA CYS A 40 -33.78 1.99 0.10
C CYS A 40 -33.53 1.35 1.47
N VAL A 41 -33.53 0.02 1.52
CA VAL A 41 -33.22 -0.77 2.72
C VAL A 41 -31.96 -1.57 2.43
N GLN A 42 -30.95 -1.41 3.27
CA GLN A 42 -29.72 -2.19 3.23
C GLN A 42 -29.60 -2.95 4.55
N SER A 43 -29.34 -4.25 4.46
CA SER A 43 -29.01 -5.10 5.60
C SER A 43 -27.57 -5.57 5.43
N GLY A 44 -26.81 -5.59 6.52
CA GLY A 44 -25.42 -6.00 6.52
C GLY A 44 -24.93 -6.27 7.94
N CYS A 45 -23.80 -6.96 8.05
CA CYS A 45 -23.16 -7.16 9.34
C CYS A 45 -22.64 -5.83 9.89
N PHE A 46 -22.79 -5.63 11.21
CA PHE A 46 -22.12 -4.54 11.91
C PHE A 46 -20.64 -4.89 12.10
N ILE A 47 -19.80 -4.48 11.14
CA ILE A 47 -18.36 -4.73 11.17
C ILE A 47 -17.68 -3.58 11.91
N ARG A 48 -16.94 -3.88 12.99
CA ARG A 48 -16.00 -2.92 13.56
C ARG A 48 -14.80 -2.86 12.63
N GLY A 49 -14.60 -1.72 11.96
CA GLY A 49 -13.58 -1.59 10.92
C GLY A 49 -12.18 -1.80 11.46
N THR A 50 -11.59 -2.96 11.18
CA THR A 50 -10.15 -3.16 11.37
C THR A 50 -9.45 -2.59 10.14
N ARG A 51 -8.49 -1.68 10.34
CA ARG A 51 -7.66 -1.14 9.26
C ARG A 51 -6.37 -1.92 9.19
N TRP A 52 -6.02 -2.35 7.98
CA TRP A 52 -4.72 -2.90 7.63
C TRP A 52 -4.09 -1.97 6.61
N SER A 53 -2.80 -1.73 6.73
CA SER A 53 -2.01 -0.97 5.77
C SER A 53 -0.87 -1.85 5.26
N ILE A 54 -0.52 -1.69 4.00
CA ILE A 54 0.60 -2.36 3.35
C ILE A 54 1.57 -1.31 2.85
N LEU A 55 2.86 -1.56 3.08
CA LEU A 55 3.98 -0.80 2.53
C LEU A 55 4.67 -1.66 1.46
N PRO A 56 4.22 -1.63 0.20
CA PRO A 56 4.88 -2.35 -0.87
C PRO A 56 6.03 -1.54 -1.48
N ILE A 57 7.08 -2.24 -1.91
CA ILE A 57 8.08 -1.75 -2.86
C ILE A 57 7.85 -2.42 -4.22
N PRO A 58 7.05 -1.82 -5.11
CA PRO A 58 6.96 -2.26 -6.49
C PRO A 58 8.17 -1.81 -7.33
N ILE A 59 8.56 -2.70 -8.23
CA ILE A 59 9.43 -2.46 -9.40
C ILE A 59 8.63 -2.73 -10.67
N LEU A 60 9.26 -2.61 -11.85
CA LEU A 60 8.59 -2.86 -13.13
C LEU A 60 7.99 -4.26 -13.25
N ASP A 61 8.64 -5.27 -12.66
CA ASP A 61 8.23 -6.68 -12.74
C ASP A 61 7.33 -7.16 -11.59
N GLY A 62 6.91 -6.26 -10.69
CA GLY A 62 6.00 -6.59 -9.58
C GLY A 62 6.48 -6.10 -8.23
N ILE A 63 6.00 -6.71 -7.14
CA ILE A 63 6.31 -6.31 -5.76
C ILE A 63 7.43 -7.19 -5.22
N VAL A 64 8.57 -6.57 -4.88
CA VAL A 64 9.75 -7.30 -4.36
C VAL A 64 9.68 -7.43 -2.85
N ILE A 65 9.29 -6.35 -2.16
CA ILE A 65 9.28 -6.25 -0.70
C ILE A 65 7.93 -5.70 -0.27
N HIS A 66 7.38 -6.22 0.84
CA HIS A 66 6.19 -5.66 1.45
C HIS A 66 6.19 -5.88 2.97
N ASP A 67 5.57 -4.95 3.69
CA ASP A 67 5.23 -5.11 5.11
C ASP A 67 3.74 -4.84 5.32
N ILE A 68 3.07 -5.70 6.10
CA ILE A 68 1.64 -5.57 6.42
C ILE A 68 1.53 -5.16 7.88
N VAL A 69 0.96 -3.97 8.10
CA VAL A 69 0.84 -3.36 9.41
C VAL A 69 -0.63 -3.27 9.79
N HIS A 70 -0.93 -3.62 11.03
CA HIS A 70 -2.23 -3.36 11.61
C HIS A 70 -2.36 -1.87 11.96
N GLY A 71 -3.39 -1.20 11.43
CA GLY A 71 -3.66 0.21 11.68
C GLY A 71 -2.95 1.17 10.71
N LEU A 72 -2.61 2.35 11.21
CA LEU A 72 -1.91 3.39 10.45
C LEU A 72 -0.39 3.13 10.43
N VAL A 73 0.25 3.48 9.32
CA VAL A 73 1.72 3.53 9.28
C VAL A 73 2.20 4.79 10.00
N THR A 74 3.05 4.62 11.00
CA THR A 74 3.72 5.74 11.67
C THR A 74 5.07 6.01 11.01
N ASN A 75 5.60 7.23 11.17
CA ASN A 75 6.94 7.59 10.69
C ASN A 75 8.00 6.57 11.19
N GLN A 76 7.98 6.24 12.48
CA GLN A 76 8.90 5.26 13.07
C GLN A 76 8.79 3.88 12.39
N ARG A 77 7.56 3.40 12.13
CA ARG A 77 7.36 2.11 11.46
C ARG A 77 7.85 2.15 10.01
N PHE A 78 7.62 3.25 9.30
CA PHE A 78 8.09 3.44 7.94
C PHE A 78 9.63 3.46 7.86
N LEU A 79 10.30 4.16 8.77
CA LEU A 79 11.77 4.15 8.82
C LEU A 79 12.31 2.76 9.13
N GLN A 80 11.70 2.05 10.09
CA GLN A 80 12.08 0.68 10.40
C GLN A 80 11.98 -0.23 9.17
N PHE A 81 10.87 -0.13 8.43
CA PHE A 81 10.68 -0.83 7.16
C PHE A 81 11.79 -0.54 6.13
N LEU A 82 12.16 0.72 5.94
CA LEU A 82 13.23 1.09 5.01
C LEU A 82 14.57 0.48 5.40
N TRP A 83 14.95 0.55 6.68
CA TRP A 83 16.24 0.03 7.14
C TRP A 83 16.31 -1.49 7.11
N GLU A 84 15.30 -2.15 7.67
CA GLU A 84 15.31 -3.60 7.88
C GLU A 84 15.02 -4.39 6.60
N LEU A 85 14.13 -3.87 5.75
CA LEU A 85 13.63 -4.63 4.61
C LEU A 85 14.14 -4.10 3.27
N VAL A 86 14.28 -2.79 3.08
CA VAL A 86 14.69 -2.22 1.79
C VAL A 86 16.21 -2.10 1.66
N VAL A 87 16.87 -1.42 2.58
CA VAL A 87 18.33 -1.20 2.53
C VAL A 87 19.07 -2.51 2.82
N SER A 88 18.64 -3.28 3.82
CA SER A 88 19.31 -4.53 4.16
C SER A 88 19.29 -5.57 3.03
N GLN A 89 18.23 -5.63 2.22
CA GLN A 89 18.11 -6.62 1.14
C GLN A 89 18.81 -6.16 -0.15
N THR A 90 18.95 -4.86 -0.36
CA THR A 90 19.66 -4.33 -1.54
C THR A 90 21.17 -4.51 -1.45
N VAL A 91 21.76 -4.50 -0.25
CA VAL A 91 23.19 -4.76 -0.04
C VAL A 91 23.55 -6.20 -0.46
N SER A 92 22.70 -7.18 -0.18
CA SER A 92 22.95 -8.59 -0.51
C SER A 92 22.84 -8.93 -2.00
N VAL A 93 22.23 -8.08 -2.83
CA VAL A 93 22.07 -8.31 -4.28
C VAL A 93 23.27 -7.78 -5.08
N CYS A 94 23.99 -6.79 -4.55
CA CYS A 94 25.17 -6.21 -5.21
C CYS A 94 26.48 -7.00 -4.97
N ASP A 95 26.47 -7.97 -4.05
CA ASP A 95 27.63 -8.81 -3.69
C ASP A 95 27.57 -10.23 -4.28
N ALA A 96 26.64 -10.51 -5.22
CA ALA A 96 26.45 -11.81 -5.86
C ALA A 96 26.68 -11.79 -7.38
#